data_AF-A0AAU8P5P8-F1
#
_entry.id   AF-A0AAU8P5P8-F1
#
_cell.length_a   1.000
_cell.length_b   1.000
_cell.length_c   1.000
_cell.angle_alpha   90.00
_cell.angle_beta   90.00
_cell.angle_gamma   90.00
#
_symmetry.space_group_name_H-M   'P 1'
#
loop_
_entity.id
_entity.type
_entity.pdbx_description
1 polymer ?
#
loop_
_entity_poly.entity_id
_entity_poly.type
_entity_poly.pdbx_seq_one_letter_code
_entity_poly.pdbx_strand_id
1 'polypeptide(L)' 'MGKRLTAAAEQREATSDGHLQRNLNNRHIQLIAIGGAIGTGLFMGSGKTISLAGPSIIFVYMIIGFMLFL' A
#
# COMPACT_ATOMS: atom_id res chain seq x y z
N MET A 1 -18.44 17.66 -40.79
CA MET A 1 -17.51 18.52 -40.02
C MET A 1 -17.58 18.13 -38.53
N GLY A 2 -16.93 17.03 -38.10
CA GLY A 2 -17.04 16.59 -36.69
C GLY A 2 -16.07 15.47 -36.25
N LYS A 3 -15.22 14.98 -37.15
CA LYS A 3 -14.34 13.82 -36.91
C LYS A 3 -12.97 14.19 -36.31
N ARG A 4 -12.85 15.33 -35.61
CA ARG A 4 -11.55 15.83 -35.08
C ARG A 4 -11.46 15.87 -33.55
N LEU A 5 -12.51 15.46 -32.83
CA LEU A 5 -12.54 15.51 -31.36
C LEU A 5 -12.32 14.13 -30.70
N THR A 6 -12.37 13.04 -31.47
CA THR A 6 -12.19 11.68 -30.94
C THR A 6 -10.72 11.24 -30.84
N ALA A 7 -9.77 12.08 -31.26
CA ALA A 7 -8.33 11.80 -31.18
C ALA A 7 -7.73 12.00 -29.77
N ALA A 8 -8.50 12.49 -28.78
CA ALA A 8 -8.02 12.70 -27.42
C ALA A 8 -8.25 11.51 -26.47
N ALA A 9 -8.97 10.47 -26.90
CA ALA A 9 -9.11 9.24 -26.13
C ALA A 9 -8.04 8.18 -26.48
N GLU A 10 -7.08 8.54 -27.35
CA GLU A 10 -5.88 7.77 -27.67
C GLU A 10 -4.78 7.98 -26.63
N GLN A 11 -5.11 7.82 -25.34
CA GLN A 11 -4.11 7.72 -24.29
C GLN A 11 -4.53 6.69 -23.27
N ARG A 12 -4.22 5.43 -23.60
CA ARG A 12 -3.28 4.57 -22.85
C ARG A 12 -3.55 3.10 -23.18
N GLU A 13 -3.14 2.70 -24.38
CA GLU A 13 -2.50 1.40 -24.50
C GLU A 13 -1.18 1.47 -23.72
N ALA A 14 -1.15 0.80 -22.58
CA ALA A 14 0.05 0.13 -22.11
C ALA A 14 -0.27 -1.35 -22.17
N THR A 15 -0.09 -1.91 -23.35
CA THR A 15 -0.09 -3.33 -23.66
C THR A 15 0.84 -4.07 -22.69
N SER A 16 0.30 -5.09 -22.05
CA SER A 16 1.07 -6.23 -21.57
C SER A 16 0.16 -7.44 -21.61
N ASP A 17 -0.26 -7.79 -22.83
CA ASP A 17 -0.68 -9.14 -23.22
C ASP A 17 0.55 -10.06 -23.25
N GLY A 18 1.32 -10.08 -22.16
CA GLY A 18 2.06 -11.27 -21.79
C GLY A 18 1.02 -12.24 -21.27
N HIS A 19 1.08 -13.49 -21.70
CA HIS A 19 0.24 -14.58 -21.18
C HIS A 19 0.48 -14.78 -19.68
N LEU A 20 -0.02 -13.85 -18.87
CA LEU A 20 -0.08 -13.92 -17.43
C LEU A 20 -1.15 -14.96 -17.15
N GLN A 21 -0.74 -16.13 -16.66
CA GLN A 21 -1.68 -17.04 -16.05
C GLN A 21 -2.43 -16.22 -14.98
N ARG A 22 -3.69 -15.86 -15.25
CA ARG A 22 -4.56 -15.10 -14.34
C ARG A 22 -4.95 -16.02 -13.17
N ASN A 23 -3.95 -16.49 -12.43
CA ASN A 23 -4.09 -17.31 -11.24
C ASN A 23 -4.32 -16.43 -9.99
N LEU A 24 -4.06 -15.12 -10.11
CA LEU A 24 -4.39 -14.11 -9.11
C LEU A 24 -5.88 -13.76 -9.21
N ASN A 25 -6.67 -14.47 -8.41
CA ASN A 25 -8.07 -14.10 -8.14
C ASN A 25 -8.15 -12.67 -7.57
N ASN A 26 -9.28 -12.00 -7.79
CA ASN A 26 -9.58 -10.67 -7.21
C ASN A 26 -9.24 -10.57 -5.71
N ARG A 27 -9.43 -11.65 -4.94
CA ARG A 27 -9.03 -11.69 -3.52
C ARG A 27 -7.53 -11.52 -3.32
N HIS A 28 -6.68 -12.15 -4.13
CA HIS A 28 -5.22 -12.01 -4.01
C HIS A 28 -4.78 -10.59 -4.33
N ILE A 29 -5.36 -9.98 -5.37
CA ILE A 29 -5.07 -8.59 -5.76
C ILE A 29 -5.51 -7.62 -4.66
N GLN A 30 -6.68 -7.87 -4.05
CA GLN A 30 -7.16 -7.07 -2.93
C GLN A 30 -6.24 -7.19 -1.71
N LEU A 31 -5.76 -8.40 -1.38
CA LEU A 31 -4.81 -8.60 -0.28
C LEU A 31 -3.47 -7.91 -0.56
N ILE A 32 -2.99 -7.91 -1.82
CA ILE A 32 -1.80 -7.15 -2.22
C ILE A 32 -2.04 -5.65 -2.04
N ALA A 33 -3.20 -5.13 -2.46
CA ALA A 33 -3.54 -3.72 -2.32
C ALA A 33 -3.68 -3.30 -0.84
N ILE A 34 -4.36 -4.10 -0.02
CA ILE A 34 -4.51 -3.87 1.42
C ILE A 34 -3.14 -3.94 2.11
N GLY A 35 -2.34 -4.96 1.80
CA GLY A 35 -1.00 -5.13 2.35
C GLY A 35 -0.07 -3.96 1.99
N GLY A 36 -0.13 -3.49 0.74
CA GLY A 36 0.64 -2.33 0.29
C GLY A 36 0.20 -1.02 0.97
N ALA A 37 -1.11 -0.78 1.07
CA ALA A 37 -1.66 0.43 1.70
C ALA A 37 -1.39 0.46 3.21
N ILE A 38 -1.62 -0.64 3.92
CA ILE A 38 -1.32 -0.75 5.36
C ILE A 38 0.19 -0.69 5.60
N GLY A 39 0.97 -1.41 4.80
CA GLY A 39 2.43 -1.47 4.94
C GLY A 39 3.07 -0.09 4.79
N THR A 40 2.73 0.64 3.72
CA THR A 40 3.24 2.01 3.52
C THR A 40 2.75 2.97 4.60
N GLY A 41 1.47 2.91 4.98
CA GLY A 41 0.90 3.76 6.04
C GLY A 41 1.55 3.56 7.40
N LEU A 42 1.64 2.30 7.86
CA LEU A 42 2.25 1.98 9.15
C LEU A 42 3.76 2.27 9.14
N PHE A 43 4.47 1.93 8.06
CA PHE A 43 5.92 2.06 8.05
C PHE A 43 6.38 3.50 7.82
N MET A 44 5.79 4.23 6.88
CA MET A 44 6.12 5.64 6.64
C MET A 44 5.56 6.56 7.74
N GLY A 45 4.35 6.27 8.24
CA GLY A 45 3.75 7.04 9.33
C GLY A 45 4.45 6.80 10.67
N SER A 46 4.59 5.54 11.08
CA SER A 46 5.18 5.21 12.38
C SER A 46 6.70 5.31 12.39
N GLY A 47 7.37 5.06 11.25
CA GLY A 47 8.83 5.07 11.16
C GLY A 47 9.46 6.40 11.59
N LYS A 48 8.84 7.54 11.25
CA LYS A 48 9.30 8.86 11.72
C LYS A 48 9.18 9.01 13.23
N THR A 49 8.06 8.59 13.81
CA THR A 49 7.83 8.64 15.26
C THR A 49 8.76 7.69 16.02
N ILE A 50 8.97 6.47 15.49
CA ILE A 50 9.90 5.48 16.05
C ILE A 50 11.34 6.00 15.99
N SER A 51 11.75 6.60 14.88
CA SER A 51 13.08 7.20 14.73
C SER A 51 13.30 8.36 15.69
N LEU A 52 12.29 9.22 15.90
CA LEU A 52 12.35 10.32 16.87
C LEU A 52 12.38 9.83 18.32
N ALA A 53 11.64 8.76 18.65
CA ALA A 53 11.66 8.15 19.98
C ALA A 53 13.01 7.47 20.28
N GLY A 54 13.73 7.01 19.25
CA GLY A 54 15.01 6.33 19.42
C GLY A 54 14.88 5.03 20.25
N PRO A 55 15.96 4.57 20.90
CA PRO A 55 15.94 3.32 21.69
C PRO A 55 14.90 3.31 22.82
N SER A 56 14.40 4.49 23.22
CA SER A 56 13.41 4.62 24.29
C SER A 56 12.03 4.03 23.95
N ILE A 57 11.75 3.80 22.66
CA ILE A 57 10.47 3.21 22.21
C ILE A 57 10.20 1.84 22.84
N ILE A 58 11.25 1.10 23.20
CA ILE A 58 11.15 -0.20 23.88
C ILE A 58 10.48 -0.03 25.25
N PHE A 59 10.82 1.01 26.01
CA PHE A 59 10.20 1.29 27.31
C PHE A 59 8.72 1.65 27.17
N VAL A 60 8.36 2.43 26.14
CA VAL A 60 6.97 2.79 25.86
C VAL A 60 6.14 1.53 25.56
N TYR A 61 6.63 0.64 24.70
CA TYR A 61 5.94 -0.61 24.41
C TYR A 61 5.87 -1.55 25.62
N MET A 62 6.89 -1.58 26.48
CA MET A 62 6.85 -2.37 27.72
C MET A 62 5.78 -1.88 28.70
N ILE A 63 5.67 -0.57 28.92
CA ILE A 63 4.68 0.00 29.84
C ILE A 63 3.26 -0.22 29.30
N ILE A 64 3.04 0.07 28.01
CA ILE A 64 1.74 -0.13 27.37
C ILE A 64 1.36 -1.62 27.39
N GLY A 65 2.30 -2.51 27.04
CA GLY A 65 2.08 -3.96 27.05
C GLY A 65 1.75 -4.48 28.45
N PHE A 66 2.44 -4.00 29.48
CA PHE A 66 2.16 -4.36 30.87
C PHE A 66 0.77 -3.87 31.33
N MET A 67 0.41 -2.62 31.02
CA MET A 67 -0.92 -2.07 31.35
C MET A 67 -2.07 -2.78 30.64
N LEU A 68 -1.86 -3.27 29.41
CA LEU A 68 -2.88 -4.02 28.67
C LEU A 68 -3.05 -5.46 29.15
N PHE A 69 -2.01 -6.02 29.78
CA PHE A 69 -2.02 -7.39 30.28
C PHE A 69 -2.57 -7.51 31.70
N LEU A 70 -2.32 -6.50 32.55
CA LEU A 70 -2.83 -6.40 33.92
C LEU A 70 -4.35 -6.16 33.94
#